data_AF-A0A6C0LAR1-F1
#
_entry.id   AF-A0A6C0LAR1-F1
#
_cell.length_a   1.000
_cell.length_b   1.000
_cell.length_c   1.000
_cell.angle_alpha   90.00
_cell.angle_beta   90.00
_cell.angle_gamma   90.00
#
_symmetry.space_group_name_H-M   'P 1'
#
loop_
_entity.id
_entity.type
_entity.pdbx_description
1 polymer ?
#
loop_
_entity_poly.entity_id
_entity_poly.type
_entity_poly.pdbx_seq_one_letter_code
_entity_poly.pdbx_strand_id
1 'polypeptide(L)'
;MARRYSKKSHFDELRKNEQTSRAGFGWEEGEEERLLAMRTEKSSYEDIAAELKRTSRSIQTRIYQYICRLVEHENADEAELIAKYDVNPDDLKDFKVKRDEYFTKVSARKRPNRYNKDESKPYIQPESRNINNDIRNELNVLRQEVRDLRKEVRDIRDRI
;
A
#
# COMPACT_ATOMS: atom_id res chain seq x y z
N MET A 1 5.47 -4.23 28.11
CA MET A 1 5.76 -4.08 26.66
C MET A 1 5.78 -5.46 26.01
N ALA A 2 4.66 -5.89 25.41
CA ALA A 2 4.63 -7.14 24.67
C ALA A 2 5.37 -6.97 23.34
N ARG A 3 6.51 -7.65 23.17
CA ARG A 3 7.23 -7.73 21.90
C ARG A 3 6.28 -8.37 20.89
N ARG A 4 5.86 -7.62 19.88
CA ARG A 4 5.18 -8.19 18.71
C ARG A 4 6.16 -9.20 18.12
N TYR A 5 5.83 -10.48 18.19
CA TYR A 5 6.59 -11.50 17.49
C TYR A 5 6.61 -11.10 16.01
N SER A 6 7.77 -10.63 15.55
CA SER A 6 8.05 -10.47 14.14
C SER A 6 8.02 -11.88 13.55
N LYS A 7 6.87 -12.30 13.00
CA LYS A 7 6.81 -13.50 12.17
C LYS A 7 7.88 -13.32 11.10
N LYS A 8 8.89 -14.20 11.10
CA LYS A 8 9.89 -14.24 10.02
C LYS A 8 9.13 -14.28 8.70
N SER A 9 9.41 -13.33 7.84
CA SER A 9 8.82 -13.28 6.51
C SER A 9 9.36 -14.48 5.73
N HIS A 10 8.55 -15.06 4.84
CA HIS A 10 9.04 -16.07 3.89
C HIS A 10 10.29 -15.58 3.13
N PHE A 11 10.37 -14.28 2.86
CA PHE A 11 11.56 -13.65 2.26
C PHE A 11 12.79 -13.66 3.17
N ASP A 12 12.64 -13.65 4.51
CA ASP A 12 13.78 -13.77 5.43
C ASP A 12 14.42 -15.16 5.35
N GLU A 13 13.64 -16.19 4.98
CA GLU A 13 14.16 -17.55 4.79
C GLU A 13 14.87 -17.68 3.45
N LEU A 14 14.27 -17.15 2.37
CA LEU A 14 14.89 -17.12 1.04
C LEU A 14 16.23 -16.38 1.07
N ARG A 15 16.34 -15.27 1.80
CA ARG A 15 17.56 -14.49 1.86
C ARG A 15 18.74 -15.16 2.59
N LYS A 16 18.52 -16.32 3.24
CA LYS A 16 19.61 -17.12 3.80
C LYS A 16 20.36 -17.93 2.73
N ASN A 17 19.72 -18.21 1.60
CA ASN A 17 20.37 -18.84 0.46
C ASN A 17 21.08 -17.73 -0.35
N GLU A 18 22.36 -17.93 -0.66
CA GLU A 18 23.17 -17.01 -1.45
C GLU A 18 22.53 -16.69 -2.81
N GLN A 19 21.97 -17.70 -3.48
CA GLN A 19 21.32 -17.59 -4.79
C GLN A 19 20.03 -16.76 -4.76
N THR A 20 19.43 -16.56 -3.60
CA THR A 20 18.18 -15.78 -3.45
C THR A 20 18.31 -14.69 -2.38
N SER A 21 19.55 -14.27 -2.12
CA SER A 21 19.91 -13.29 -1.09
C SER A 21 19.27 -11.91 -1.32
N ARG A 22 18.77 -11.64 -2.53
CA ARG A 22 18.05 -10.40 -2.88
C ARG A 22 16.52 -10.56 -2.99
N ALA A 23 15.97 -11.68 -2.52
CA ALA A 23 14.53 -11.92 -2.56
C ALA A 23 13.73 -10.87 -1.77
N GLY A 24 12.79 -10.19 -2.44
CA GLY A 24 11.88 -9.21 -1.84
C GLY A 24 12.42 -7.77 -1.74
N PHE A 25 13.66 -7.50 -2.14
CA PHE A 25 14.17 -6.13 -2.26
C PHE A 25 13.66 -5.43 -3.54
N GLY A 26 13.74 -4.10 -3.58
CA GLY A 26 13.50 -3.32 -4.80
C GLY A 26 14.51 -3.65 -5.90
N TRP A 27 14.17 -3.35 -7.15
CA TRP A 27 15.07 -3.48 -8.31
C TRP A 27 16.04 -2.30 -8.34
N GLU A 28 17.33 -2.57 -8.53
CA GLU A 28 18.36 -1.55 -8.68
C GLU A 28 18.37 -0.97 -10.10
N GLU A 29 18.92 0.23 -10.24
CA GLU A 29 19.15 0.87 -11.54
C GLU A 29 20.08 -0.01 -12.39
N GLY A 30 19.70 -0.28 -13.66
CA GLY A 30 20.46 -1.18 -14.53
C GLY A 30 20.14 -2.67 -14.35
N GLU A 31 19.48 -3.08 -13.26
CA GLU A 31 19.19 -4.49 -12.99
C GLU A 31 18.13 -5.06 -13.96
N GLU A 32 17.13 -4.26 -14.31
CA GLU A 32 16.10 -4.64 -15.27
C GLU A 32 16.68 -4.79 -16.68
N GLU A 33 17.52 -3.85 -17.09
CA GLU A 33 18.20 -3.87 -18.38
C GLU A 33 19.07 -5.12 -18.52
N ARG A 34 19.79 -5.48 -17.44
CA ARG A 34 20.59 -6.71 -17.40
C ARG A 34 19.73 -7.97 -17.52
N LEU A 35 18.61 -8.02 -16.81
CA LEU A 35 17.64 -9.12 -16.91
C LEU A 35 17.12 -9.30 -18.35
N LEU A 36 16.75 -8.19 -19.01
CA LEU A 36 16.22 -8.21 -20.38
C LEU A 36 17.30 -8.62 -21.39
N ALA A 37 18.54 -8.18 -21.19
CA ALA A 37 19.68 -8.58 -22.02
C ALA A 37 19.92 -10.10 -21.92
N MET A 38 20.04 -10.64 -20.71
CA MET A 38 20.22 -12.09 -20.50
C MET A 38 19.08 -12.91 -21.09
N ARG A 39 17.84 -12.41 -21.00
CA ARG A 39 16.69 -13.11 -21.60
C ARG A 39 16.75 -13.08 -23.13
N THR A 40 17.20 -11.97 -23.71
CA THR A 40 17.42 -11.85 -25.17
C THR A 40 18.51 -12.83 -25.63
N GLU A 41 19.54 -13.05 -24.81
CA GLU A 41 20.58 -14.07 -24.99
C GLU A 41 20.12 -15.51 -24.71
N LYS A 42 18.81 -15.72 -24.49
CA LYS A 42 18.18 -17.04 -24.23
C LYS A 42 18.64 -17.73 -22.95
N SER A 43 19.12 -16.96 -21.96
CA SER A 43 19.34 -17.48 -20.61
C SER A 43 18.02 -17.99 -20.00
N SER A 44 18.09 -19.08 -19.25
CA SER A 44 16.92 -19.62 -18.55
C SER A 44 16.53 -18.73 -17.36
N TYR A 45 15.29 -18.84 -16.88
CA TYR A 45 14.85 -18.08 -15.71
C TYR A 45 15.67 -18.40 -14.44
N GLU A 46 16.14 -19.64 -14.30
CA GLU A 46 16.96 -20.05 -13.15
C GLU A 46 18.38 -19.46 -13.23
N ASP A 47 18.98 -19.41 -14.42
CA ASP A 47 20.32 -18.83 -14.60
C ASP A 47 20.30 -17.32 -14.30
N ILE A 48 19.29 -16.61 -14.81
CA ILE A 48 19.09 -15.18 -14.53
C ILE A 48 18.83 -14.98 -13.03
N ALA A 49 18.05 -15.84 -12.40
CA ALA A 49 17.75 -15.76 -10.98
C ALA A 49 19.01 -15.93 -10.12
N ALA A 50 19.87 -16.90 -10.44
CA ALA A 50 21.12 -17.13 -9.75
C ALA A 50 22.08 -15.92 -9.90
N GLU A 51 22.21 -15.38 -11.11
CA GLU A 51 23.07 -14.24 -11.40
C GLU A 51 22.63 -12.97 -10.65
N LEU A 52 21.32 -12.67 -10.65
CA LEU A 52 20.77 -11.49 -9.98
C LEU A 52 20.48 -11.70 -8.49
N LYS A 53 20.71 -12.92 -7.99
CA LYS A 53 20.41 -13.37 -6.62
C LYS A 53 18.92 -13.22 -6.25
N ARG A 54 18.05 -13.42 -7.24
CA ARG A 54 16.58 -13.29 -7.19
C ARG A 54 15.93 -14.66 -7.25
N THR A 55 14.60 -14.71 -7.15
CA THR A 55 13.87 -15.97 -7.42
C THR A 55 13.43 -16.02 -8.89
N SER A 56 13.44 -17.20 -9.50
CA SER A 56 12.95 -17.43 -10.87
C SER A 56 11.56 -16.82 -11.12
N ARG A 57 10.65 -16.98 -10.15
CA ARG A 57 9.32 -16.35 -10.18
C ARG A 57 9.37 -14.82 -10.22
N SER A 58 10.31 -14.19 -9.52
CA SER A 58 10.47 -12.73 -9.55
C SER A 58 11.04 -12.24 -10.89
N ILE A 59 11.93 -13.01 -11.52
CA ILE A 59 12.42 -12.75 -12.88
C ILE A 59 11.25 -12.77 -13.87
N GLN A 60 10.45 -13.85 -13.88
CA GLN A 60 9.26 -13.98 -14.73
C GLN A 60 8.28 -12.81 -14.54
N THR A 61 7.94 -12.54 -13.28
CA THR A 61 7.03 -11.44 -12.92
C THR A 61 7.53 -10.12 -13.47
N ARG A 62 8.84 -9.87 -13.43
CA ARG A 62 9.42 -8.62 -13.91
C ARG A 62 9.35 -8.49 -15.42
N ILE A 63 9.63 -9.57 -16.16
CA ILE A 63 9.48 -9.60 -17.62
C ILE A 63 8.03 -9.32 -18.01
N TYR A 64 7.06 -9.94 -17.34
CA TYR A 64 5.65 -9.73 -17.65
C TYR A 64 5.21 -8.29 -17.38
N GLN A 65 5.65 -7.70 -16.27
CA GLN A 65 5.42 -6.29 -15.97
C GLN A 65 6.00 -5.38 -17.06
N TYR A 66 7.22 -5.67 -17.51
CA TYR A 66 7.89 -4.92 -18.57
C TYR A 66 7.12 -5.00 -19.90
N ILE A 67 6.71 -6.21 -20.31
CA ILE A 67 5.90 -6.40 -21.54
C ILE A 67 4.60 -5.61 -21.43
N CYS A 68 3.87 -5.73 -20.33
CA CYS A 68 2.62 -4.99 -20.14
C CYS A 68 2.84 -3.48 -20.22
N ARG A 69 3.92 -2.96 -19.61
CA ARG A 69 4.27 -1.54 -19.67
C ARG A 69 4.50 -1.07 -21.11
N LEU A 70 5.24 -1.83 -21.91
CA LEU A 70 5.49 -1.48 -23.31
C LEU A 70 4.22 -1.48 -24.16
N VAL A 71 3.37 -2.49 -23.98
CA VAL A 71 2.09 -2.58 -24.71
C VAL A 71 1.17 -1.42 -24.33
N GLU A 72 1.08 -1.08 -23.05
CA GLU A 72 0.15 -0.06 -22.54
C GLU A 72 0.61 1.38 -22.78
N HIS A 73 1.92 1.66 -22.68
CA HIS A 73 2.45 3.02 -22.74
C HIS A 73 3.14 3.36 -24.06
N GLU A 74 3.71 2.36 -24.74
CA GLU A 74 4.49 2.54 -25.96
C GLU A 74 3.79 1.93 -27.19
N ASN A 75 2.59 1.36 -27.03
CA ASN A 75 1.81 0.68 -28.08
C ASN A 75 2.62 -0.37 -28.86
N ALA A 76 3.54 -1.05 -28.18
CA ALA A 76 4.33 -2.11 -28.78
C ALA A 76 3.47 -3.35 -29.11
N ASP A 77 3.86 -4.13 -30.12
CA ASP A 77 3.18 -5.39 -30.43
C ASP A 77 3.50 -6.46 -29.39
N GLU A 78 2.45 -7.03 -28.80
CA GLU A 78 2.57 -8.03 -27.76
C GLU A 78 3.13 -9.35 -28.31
N ALA A 79 2.75 -9.75 -29.52
CA ALA A 79 3.21 -11.00 -30.11
C ALA A 79 4.73 -10.94 -30.39
N GLU A 80 5.23 -9.81 -30.90
CA GLU A 80 6.67 -9.56 -31.05
C GLU A 80 7.41 -9.64 -29.71
N LEU A 81 6.88 -9.05 -28.64
CA LEU A 81 7.52 -9.05 -27.32
C LEU A 81 7.54 -10.46 -26.68
N ILE A 82 6.45 -11.21 -26.83
CA ILE A 82 6.35 -12.61 -26.39
C ILE A 82 7.43 -13.44 -27.10
N ALA A 83 7.57 -13.31 -28.42
CA ALA A 83 8.58 -14.02 -29.19
C ALA A 83 10.01 -13.60 -28.81
N LYS A 84 10.24 -12.29 -28.64
CA LYS A 84 11.55 -11.73 -28.27
C LYS A 84 12.05 -12.29 -26.94
N TYR A 85 11.21 -12.23 -25.91
CA TYR A 85 11.56 -12.65 -24.55
C TYR A 85 11.23 -14.11 -24.26
N ASP A 86 10.80 -14.88 -25.26
CA ASP A 86 10.48 -16.31 -25.12
C ASP A 86 9.50 -16.56 -23.95
N VAL A 87 8.41 -15.80 -23.93
CA VAL A 87 7.40 -15.88 -22.88
C VAL A 87 6.28 -16.82 -23.33
N ASN A 88 5.74 -17.62 -22.41
CA ASN A 88 4.54 -18.39 -22.67
C ASN A 88 3.31 -17.44 -22.70
N PRO A 89 2.53 -17.40 -23.81
CA PRO A 89 1.34 -16.57 -23.91
C PRO A 89 0.29 -16.84 -22.82
N ASP A 90 0.11 -18.10 -22.44
CA ASP A 90 -0.87 -18.49 -21.43
C ASP A 90 -0.49 -17.96 -20.04
N ASP A 91 0.79 -18.03 -19.68
CA ASP A 91 1.30 -17.50 -18.41
C ASP A 91 1.18 -15.97 -18.35
N LEU A 92 1.42 -15.28 -19.47
CA LEU A 92 1.25 -13.82 -19.55
C LEU A 92 -0.22 -13.42 -19.42
N LYS A 93 -1.12 -14.17 -20.05
CA LYS A 93 -2.57 -13.96 -19.93
C LYS A 93 -3.04 -14.15 -18.48
N ASP A 94 -2.62 -15.23 -17.83
CA ASP A 94 -2.89 -15.49 -16.42
C ASP A 94 -2.37 -14.39 -15.50
N PHE A 95 -1.17 -13.88 -15.80
CA PHE A 95 -0.60 -12.75 -15.07
C PHE A 95 -1.46 -11.50 -15.18
N LYS A 96 -1.92 -11.14 -16.39
CA LYS A 96 -2.80 -9.98 -16.62
C LYS A 96 -4.12 -10.11 -15.86
N VAL A 97 -4.76 -11.28 -15.91
CA VAL A 97 -6.01 -11.53 -15.16
C VAL A 97 -5.78 -11.30 -13.66
N LYS A 98 -4.73 -11.91 -13.08
CA LYS A 98 -4.40 -11.74 -11.65
C LYS A 98 -4.06 -10.29 -11.30
N ARG A 99 -3.38 -9.58 -12.20
CA ARG A 99 -3.02 -8.16 -12.06
C ARG A 99 -4.28 -7.29 -12.01
N ASP A 100 -5.21 -7.49 -12.93
CA ASP A 100 -6.43 -6.70 -13.04
C ASP A 100 -7.39 -7.00 -11.87
N GLU A 101 -7.47 -8.26 -11.43
CA GLU A 101 -8.15 -8.63 -10.18
C GLU A 101 -7.56 -7.90 -8.97
N TYR A 102 -6.23 -7.85 -8.86
CA TYR A 102 -5.56 -7.16 -7.77
C TYR A 102 -5.90 -5.67 -7.79
N PHE A 103 -5.80 -5.02 -8.95
CA PHE A 103 -6.17 -3.61 -9.09
C PHE A 103 -7.63 -3.35 -8.75
N THR A 104 -8.54 -4.21 -9.21
CA THR A 104 -9.97 -4.14 -8.89
C THR A 104 -10.23 -4.31 -7.39
N LYS A 105 -9.55 -5.26 -6.73
CA LYS A 105 -9.65 -5.45 -5.27
C LYS A 105 -9.12 -4.24 -4.50
N VAL A 106 -8.00 -3.66 -4.95
CA VAL A 106 -7.40 -2.49 -4.31
C VAL A 106 -8.23 -1.22 -4.54
N SER A 107 -8.77 -1.02 -5.75
CA SER A 107 -9.65 0.11 -6.07
C SER A 107 -10.98 0.01 -5.33
N ALA A 108 -11.56 -1.19 -5.20
CA ALA A 108 -12.76 -1.41 -4.39
C ALA A 108 -12.54 -1.14 -2.89
N ARG A 109 -11.32 -1.35 -2.39
CA ARG A 109 -10.92 -1.01 -1.01
C ARG A 109 -10.59 0.46 -0.82
N LYS A 110 -10.29 1.22 -1.88
CA LYS A 110 -10.26 2.68 -1.83
C LYS A 110 -11.70 3.13 -1.60
N ARG A 111 -12.11 3.12 -0.32
CA ARG A 111 -13.33 3.79 0.12
C ARG A 111 -13.30 5.19 -0.49
N PRO A 112 -14.40 5.68 -1.08
CA PRO A 112 -14.48 7.10 -1.40
C PRO A 112 -14.07 7.84 -0.13
N ASN A 113 -13.10 8.72 -0.27
CA ASN A 113 -12.53 9.45 0.84
C ASN A 113 -13.73 9.98 1.64
N ARG A 114 -13.96 9.49 2.87
CA ARG A 114 -15.04 10.01 3.73
C ARG A 114 -14.77 11.46 4.16
N TYR A 115 -13.74 12.08 3.60
CA TYR A 115 -13.67 13.50 3.38
C TYR A 115 -14.48 13.89 2.14
N ASN A 116 -15.82 13.74 2.22
CA ASN A 116 -16.64 14.90 1.95
C ASN A 116 -16.35 15.86 3.11
N LYS A 117 -15.19 16.53 3.04
CA LYS A 117 -15.00 17.76 3.78
C LYS A 117 -15.95 18.71 3.09
N ASP A 118 -17.08 18.99 3.71
CA ASP A 118 -17.79 20.25 3.47
C ASP A 118 -16.72 21.31 3.19
N GLU A 119 -16.68 21.82 1.95
CA GLU A 119 -15.80 22.95 1.59
C GLU A 119 -16.12 24.21 2.43
N SER A 120 -17.14 24.12 3.29
CA SER A 120 -17.52 25.11 4.30
C SER A 120 -16.75 25.01 5.63
N LYS A 121 -15.87 24.01 5.85
CA LYS A 121 -15.10 23.94 7.12
C LYS A 121 -13.70 24.54 6.99
N PRO A 122 -13.47 25.80 7.44
CA PRO A 122 -12.15 26.43 7.40
C PRO A 122 -11.13 25.61 8.20
N TYR A 123 -9.90 25.59 7.70
CA TYR A 123 -8.77 25.01 8.41
C TYR A 123 -8.55 25.77 9.72
N ILE A 124 -8.80 25.10 10.85
CA ILE A 124 -8.62 25.67 12.19
C ILE A 124 -7.12 25.60 12.52
N GLN A 125 -6.46 26.76 12.57
CA GLN A 125 -5.03 26.89 12.88
C GLN A 125 -4.69 26.27 14.25
N PRO A 126 -3.49 25.71 14.46
CA PRO A 126 -3.10 25.07 15.71
C PRO A 126 -3.33 25.92 16.97
N GLU A 127 -3.12 27.25 16.94
CA GLU A 127 -3.41 28.10 18.11
C GLU A 127 -4.90 28.08 18.50
N SER A 128 -5.80 28.04 17.52
CA SER A 128 -7.24 28.01 17.76
C SER A 128 -7.77 26.66 18.29
N ARG A 129 -6.97 25.59 18.30
CA ARG A 129 -7.33 24.35 19.02
C ARG A 129 -7.27 24.52 20.54
N ASN A 130 -6.39 25.38 21.04
CA ASN A 130 -6.25 25.61 22.47
C ASN A 130 -7.48 26.35 23.03
N ILE A 131 -7.89 27.42 22.34
CA ILE A 131 -9.11 28.17 22.64
C ILE A 131 -10.35 27.27 22.62
N ASN A 132 -10.44 26.33 21.68
CA ASN A 132 -11.56 25.37 21.62
C ASN A 132 -11.58 24.39 22.79
N ASN A 133 -10.44 24.09 23.40
CA ASN A 133 -10.38 23.23 24.58
C ASN A 133 -10.76 24.02 25.84
N ASP A 134 -10.32 25.28 25.94
CA ASP A 134 -10.69 26.19 27.03
C ASP A 134 -12.20 26.45 27.05
N ILE A 135 -12.80 26.76 25.89
CA ILE A 135 -14.26 26.94 25.76
C ILE A 135 -15.03 25.66 26.17
N ARG A 136 -14.52 24.47 25.83
CA ARG A 136 -15.16 23.21 26.23
C ARG A 136 -15.08 23.00 27.73
N ASN A 137 -13.96 23.36 28.35
CA ASN A 137 -13.78 23.26 29.79
C ASN A 137 -14.71 24.23 30.52
N GLU A 138 -14.77 25.48 30.09
CA GLU A 138 -15.70 26.48 30.64
C GLU A 138 -17.16 26.05 30.48
N LEU A 139 -17.54 25.52 29.32
CA LEU A 139 -18.90 25.01 29.09
C LEU A 139 -19.25 23.84 30.03
N ASN A 140 -18.28 22.98 30.34
CA ASN A 140 -18.49 21.88 31.27
C ASN A 140 -18.65 22.38 32.71
N VAL A 141 -17.90 23.40 33.11
CA VAL A 141 -18.06 24.07 34.43
C VAL A 141 -19.45 24.69 34.54
N LEU A 142 -19.87 25.49 33.56
CA LEU A 142 -21.20 26.13 33.55
C LEU A 142 -22.34 25.10 33.56
N ARG A 143 -22.18 23.96 32.86
CA ARG A 143 -23.16 22.87 32.90
C ARG A 143 -23.27 22.23 34.28
N GLN A 144 -22.17 22.14 35.01
CA GLN A 144 -22.16 21.62 36.37
C GLN A 144 -22.83 22.61 37.33
N GLU A 145 -22.48 23.89 37.26
CA GLU A 145 -23.10 24.94 38.07
C GLU A 145 -24.61 25.03 37.85
N VAL A 146 -25.08 24.94 36.59
CA VAL A 146 -26.52 24.91 36.30
C VAL A 146 -27.21 23.68 36.89
N ARG A 147 -26.54 22.53 36.94
CA ARG A 147 -27.10 21.34 37.59
C ARG A 147 -27.22 21.53 39.10
N ASP A 148 -26.20 22.12 39.71
CA ASP A 148 -26.16 22.35 41.14
C ASP A 148 -27.21 23.40 41.55
N LEU A 149 -27.34 24.50 40.80
CA LEU A 149 -28.41 25.48 41.00
C LEU A 149 -29.81 24.87 40.83
N ARG A 150 -30.01 24.01 39.82
CA ARG A 150 -31.30 23.30 39.65
C ARG A 150 -31.61 22.37 40.81
N LYS A 151 -30.58 21.79 41.43
CA LYS A 151 -30.73 20.96 42.62
C LYS A 151 -31.09 21.82 43.83
N GLU A 152 -30.39 22.92 44.05
CA GLU A 152 -30.70 23.85 45.14
C GLU A 152 -32.11 24.43 45.04
N VAL A 153 -32.55 24.85 43.84
CA VAL A 153 -33.92 25.33 43.61
C VAL A 153 -34.96 24.25 43.93
N ARG A 154 -34.67 22.98 43.60
CA ARG A 154 -35.56 21.86 43.95
C ARG A 154 -35.59 21.66 45.46
N ASP A 155 -34.44 21.62 46.11
CA ASP A 155 -34.34 21.42 47.56
C ASP A 155 -35.00 22.57 48.34
N ILE A 156 -34.97 23.80 47.83
CA ILE A 156 -35.71 24.95 48.41
C ILE A 156 -37.21 24.77 48.22
N ARG A 157 -37.65 24.37 47.02
CA ARG A 157 -39.06 24.11 46.73
C ARG A 157 -39.64 23.00 47.61
N ASP A 158 -38.86 21.99 47.92
CA ASP A 158 -39.28 20.87 48.76
C ASP A 158 -39.29 21.23 50.27
N ARG A 159 -38.76 22.40 50.66
CA ARG A 159 -38.71 22.91 52.04
C ARG A 159 -39.80 23.96 52.37
N ILE A 160 -40.60 24.36 51.38
CA ILE A 160 -41.74 25.30 51.50
C ILE A 160 -43.02 24.49 51.31
#